data_AF-A0A154BVE6-F1
#
_entry.id   AF-A0A154BVE6-F1
#
_cell.length_a   1.000
_cell.length_b   1.000
_cell.length_c   1.000
_cell.angle_alpha   90.00
_cell.angle_beta   90.00
_cell.angle_gamma   90.00
#
_symmetry.space_group_name_H-M   'P 1'
#
loop_
_entity.id
_entity.type
_entity.pdbx_description
1 polymer ?
#
loop_
_entity_poly.entity_id
_entity_poly.type
_entity_poly.pdbx_seq_one_letter_code
_entity_poly.pdbx_strand_id
1 'polypeptide(L)'
;MKRLVILCLAMFVLTIPSITKAESSVAYRQDIRQDKYRLENQNRDKLEQEKQQREKRERDRQQRDRVERDRQQRDRVERDRQQQDRVERDRQQRERVERDRQQRERVERDRQRDYRHQIERHRDDRGRKGRYDWSHSAYRHDRWRPIAHSSFRSIPFNWHERAGHYAPHHHFEQIHDRHWHDRFPGLRLFRWRDSSGSGFWYNGHHIVDGIMFYNDSDELVSIGFFHNKIFIMLRDDGQNYENHDEFFLSWWIHH
;
A
#
# COMPACT_ATOMS: atom_id res chain seq x y z
N MET A 1 -49.63 -26.36 141.96
CA MET A 1 -48.47 -25.59 141.47
C MET A 1 -48.72 -25.12 140.04
N LYS A 2 -49.45 -24.01 139.88
CA LYS A 2 -49.98 -23.50 138.59
C LYS A 2 -49.43 -22.10 138.23
N ARG A 3 -48.19 -21.75 138.64
CA ARG A 3 -47.71 -20.36 138.53
C ARG A 3 -46.44 -20.12 137.69
N LEU A 4 -45.85 -21.14 137.06
CA LEU A 4 -44.58 -20.94 136.33
C LEU A 4 -44.65 -20.92 134.80
N VAL A 5 -45.77 -21.32 134.18
CA VAL A 5 -45.84 -21.44 132.70
C VAL A 5 -46.27 -20.12 132.02
N ILE A 6 -46.78 -19.14 132.78
CA ILE A 6 -47.32 -17.89 132.22
C ILE A 6 -46.20 -16.87 131.90
N LEU A 7 -44.98 -17.03 132.43
CA LEU A 7 -43.92 -16.03 132.26
C LEU A 7 -42.99 -16.26 131.06
N CYS A 8 -42.97 -17.45 130.43
CA CYS A 8 -42.11 -17.69 129.25
C CYS A 8 -42.74 -17.30 127.90
N LEU A 9 -44.07 -17.21 127.80
CA LEU A 9 -44.72 -16.73 126.57
C LEU A 9 -44.72 -15.20 126.44
N ALA A 10 -44.42 -14.48 127.52
CA ALA A 10 -44.41 -13.02 127.54
C ALA A 10 -43.09 -12.39 127.08
N MET A 11 -42.03 -13.19 126.86
CA MET A 11 -40.69 -12.63 126.76
C MET A 11 -40.14 -12.43 125.35
N PHE A 12 -40.59 -13.03 124.24
CA PHE A 12 -40.01 -12.64 122.94
C PHE A 12 -40.80 -13.16 121.71
N VAL A 13 -42.09 -12.84 121.67
CA VAL A 13 -42.80 -12.55 120.40
C VAL A 13 -42.28 -11.21 119.79
N LEU A 14 -41.21 -10.64 120.36
CA LEU A 14 -40.60 -9.37 120.02
C LEU A 14 -39.41 -9.52 119.06
N THR A 15 -39.61 -10.16 117.91
CA THR A 15 -38.71 -9.96 116.75
C THR A 15 -39.28 -10.47 115.43
N ILE A 16 -40.60 -10.37 115.23
CA ILE A 16 -41.08 -10.14 113.88
C ILE A 16 -41.15 -8.63 113.74
N PRO A 17 -40.16 -7.96 113.10
CA PRO A 17 -40.25 -6.54 112.86
C PRO A 17 -41.54 -6.32 112.07
N SER A 18 -42.46 -5.62 112.73
CA SER A 18 -43.72 -5.20 112.14
C SER A 18 -43.36 -4.20 111.05
N ILE A 19 -43.35 -4.67 109.79
CA ILE A 19 -43.20 -3.78 108.62
C ILE A 19 -44.37 -2.81 108.69
N THR A 20 -44.13 -1.62 109.22
CA THR A 20 -45.16 -0.61 109.36
C THR A 20 -45.52 -0.12 107.96
N LYS A 21 -46.81 0.18 107.74
CA LYS A 21 -47.35 0.66 106.44
C LYS A 21 -46.56 1.83 105.81
N ALA A 22 -45.79 2.58 106.60
CA ALA A 22 -44.96 3.67 106.12
C ALA A 22 -43.70 3.18 105.39
N GLU A 23 -43.03 2.14 105.87
CA GLU A 23 -41.80 1.59 105.25
C GLU A 23 -42.10 0.84 103.94
N SER A 24 -43.22 0.11 103.87
CA SER A 24 -43.68 -0.53 102.62
C SER A 24 -44.07 0.50 101.55
N SER A 25 -44.64 1.65 101.95
CA SER A 25 -44.96 2.78 101.07
C SER A 25 -43.70 3.46 100.51
N VAL A 26 -42.63 3.60 101.32
CA VAL A 26 -41.36 4.17 100.86
C VAL A 26 -40.64 3.22 99.90
N ALA A 27 -40.61 1.92 100.20
CA ALA A 27 -40.06 0.90 99.32
C ALA A 27 -40.78 0.85 97.96
N TYR A 28 -42.12 0.92 97.95
CA TYR A 28 -42.92 0.97 96.73
C TYR A 28 -42.62 2.22 95.88
N ARG A 29 -42.45 3.40 96.51
CA ARG A 29 -42.06 4.64 95.82
C ARG A 29 -40.63 4.60 95.27
N GLN A 30 -39.73 3.84 95.89
CA GLN A 30 -38.35 3.64 95.45
C GLN A 30 -38.30 2.73 94.21
N ASP A 31 -39.10 1.66 94.20
CA ASP A 31 -39.21 0.70 93.09
C ASP A 31 -39.81 1.36 91.84
N ILE A 32 -40.90 2.12 91.99
CA ILE A 32 -41.49 2.94 90.92
C ILE A 32 -40.46 3.92 90.34
N ARG A 33 -39.59 4.52 91.17
CA ARG A 33 -38.52 5.41 90.71
C ARG A 33 -37.45 4.66 89.93
N GLN A 34 -37.04 3.48 90.38
CA GLN A 34 -36.06 2.65 89.67
C GLN A 34 -36.61 2.14 88.34
N ASP A 35 -37.87 1.72 88.28
CA ASP A 35 -38.53 1.31 87.05
C ASP A 35 -38.65 2.46 86.06
N LYS A 36 -38.98 3.67 86.54
CA LYS A 36 -38.99 4.87 85.68
C LYS A 36 -37.61 5.17 85.10
N TYR A 37 -36.55 5.06 85.91
CA TYR A 37 -35.17 5.26 85.48
C TYR A 37 -34.69 4.17 84.49
N ARG A 38 -35.08 2.91 84.71
CA ARG A 38 -34.82 1.79 83.79
C ARG A 38 -35.51 2.02 82.45
N LEU A 39 -36.78 2.44 82.47
CA LEU A 39 -37.55 2.73 81.26
C LEU A 39 -36.97 3.92 80.49
N GLU A 40 -36.55 4.99 81.18
CA GLU A 40 -35.88 6.14 80.57
C GLU A 40 -34.53 5.76 79.94
N ASN A 41 -33.70 4.97 80.63
CA ASN A 41 -32.44 4.46 80.05
C ASN A 41 -32.70 3.55 78.84
N GLN A 42 -33.65 2.62 78.91
CA GLN A 42 -34.02 1.76 77.78
C GLN A 42 -34.54 2.58 76.59
N ASN A 43 -35.30 3.64 76.83
CA ASN A 43 -35.77 4.54 75.77
C ASN A 43 -34.61 5.35 75.17
N ARG A 44 -33.65 5.80 75.99
CA ARG A 44 -32.45 6.49 75.51
C ARG A 44 -31.58 5.57 74.65
N ASP A 45 -31.35 4.34 75.11
CA ASP A 45 -30.56 3.35 74.38
C ASP A 45 -31.22 2.99 73.04
N LYS A 46 -32.55 2.84 73.01
CA LYS A 46 -33.31 2.65 71.75
C LYS A 46 -33.15 3.84 70.80
N LEU A 47 -33.27 5.06 71.31
CA LEU A 47 -33.12 6.28 70.50
C LEU A 47 -31.70 6.43 69.94
N GLU A 48 -30.67 6.10 70.72
CA GLU A 48 -29.28 6.09 70.27
C GLU A 48 -29.02 5.03 69.20
N GLN A 49 -29.55 3.80 69.38
CA GLN A 49 -29.49 2.76 68.36
C GLN A 49 -30.19 3.18 67.05
N GLU A 50 -31.34 3.84 67.16
CA GLU A 50 -32.10 4.32 66.01
C GLU A 50 -31.34 5.44 65.27
N LYS A 51 -30.70 6.36 66.00
CA LYS A 51 -29.81 7.38 65.41
C LYS A 51 -28.61 6.75 64.70
N GLN A 52 -27.93 5.78 65.32
CA GLN A 52 -26.80 5.08 64.70
C GLN A 52 -27.22 4.31 63.45
N GLN A 53 -28.37 3.63 63.48
CA GLN A 53 -28.90 2.98 62.27
C GLN A 53 -29.21 3.99 61.17
N ARG A 54 -29.79 5.14 61.51
CA ARG A 54 -30.12 6.19 60.53
C ARG A 54 -28.86 6.76 59.90
N GLU A 55 -27.84 7.08 60.69
CA GLU A 55 -26.53 7.52 60.19
C GLU A 55 -25.87 6.47 59.29
N LYS A 56 -25.90 5.19 59.67
CA LYS A 56 -25.32 4.11 58.86
C LYS A 56 -26.03 4.00 57.50
N ARG A 57 -27.37 4.03 57.49
CA ARG A 57 -28.16 4.03 56.24
C ARG A 57 -27.85 5.24 55.37
N GLU A 58 -27.63 6.41 55.97
CA GLU A 58 -27.33 7.64 55.25
C GLU A 58 -25.91 7.62 54.65
N ARG A 59 -24.92 7.13 55.38
CA ARG A 59 -23.57 6.89 54.85
C ARG A 59 -23.58 5.87 53.71
N ASP A 60 -24.33 4.77 53.86
CA ASP A 60 -24.46 3.75 52.82
C ASP A 60 -25.11 4.32 51.54
N ARG A 61 -26.14 5.18 51.67
CA ARG A 61 -26.75 5.89 50.54
C ARG A 61 -25.75 6.81 49.85
N GLN A 62 -25.05 7.65 50.61
CA GLN A 62 -24.05 8.56 50.04
C GLN A 62 -22.91 7.82 49.34
N GLN A 63 -22.48 6.67 49.87
CA GLN A 63 -21.45 5.85 49.24
C GLN A 63 -21.96 5.23 47.93
N ARG A 64 -23.19 4.70 47.90
CA ARG A 64 -23.81 4.21 46.66
C ARG A 64 -23.93 5.31 45.60
N ASP A 65 -24.36 6.50 45.98
CA ASP A 65 -24.50 7.64 45.06
C ASP A 65 -23.15 8.11 44.49
N ARG A 66 -22.06 8.02 45.26
CA ARG A 66 -20.70 8.31 44.76
C ARG A 66 -20.25 7.26 43.75
N VAL A 67 -20.42 5.98 44.06
CA VAL A 67 -20.05 4.88 43.16
C VAL A 67 -20.83 4.95 41.85
N GLU A 68 -22.12 5.27 41.91
CA GLU A 68 -22.96 5.41 40.73
C GLU A 68 -22.51 6.60 39.85
N ARG A 69 -22.21 7.75 40.46
CA ARG A 69 -21.66 8.91 39.73
C ARG A 69 -20.32 8.61 39.07
N ASP A 70 -19.42 7.94 39.78
CA ASP A 70 -18.12 7.55 39.23
C ASP A 70 -18.27 6.59 38.04
N ARG A 71 -19.19 5.62 38.13
CA ARG A 71 -19.51 4.71 37.01
C ARG A 71 -20.03 5.48 35.80
N GLN A 72 -21.01 6.36 36.00
CA GLN A 72 -21.57 7.16 34.90
C GLN A 72 -20.52 8.07 34.26
N GLN A 73 -19.60 8.63 35.05
CA GLN A 73 -18.52 9.46 34.52
C GLN A 73 -17.52 8.64 33.71
N ARG A 74 -17.12 7.45 34.18
CA ARG A 74 -16.25 6.54 33.43
C ARG A 74 -16.89 6.11 32.11
N ASP A 75 -18.17 5.74 32.14
CA ASP A 75 -18.91 5.35 30.93
C ASP A 75 -18.98 6.47 29.89
N ARG A 76 -19.13 7.74 30.31
CA ARG A 76 -19.10 8.89 29.39
C ARG A 76 -17.74 9.07 28.75
N VAL A 77 -16.67 9.02 29.54
CA VAL A 77 -15.29 9.16 29.04
C VAL A 77 -14.94 8.02 28.07
N GLU A 78 -15.37 6.79 28.37
CA GLU A 78 -15.17 5.63 27.51
C GLU A 78 -15.87 5.81 26.15
N ARG A 79 -17.14 6.26 26.16
CA ARG A 79 -17.90 6.53 24.93
C ARG A 79 -17.27 7.65 24.11
N ASP A 80 -16.85 8.74 24.75
CA ASP A 80 -16.21 9.86 24.05
C ASP A 80 -14.90 9.43 23.38
N ARG A 81 -14.07 8.63 24.06
CA ARG A 81 -12.85 8.05 23.47
C ARG A 81 -13.14 7.14 22.28
N GLN A 82 -14.11 6.24 22.42
CA GLN A 82 -14.51 5.36 21.31
C GLN A 82 -15.04 6.15 20.11
N GLN A 83 -15.74 7.26 20.35
CA GLN A 83 -16.24 8.12 19.28
C GLN A 83 -15.10 8.88 18.59
N GLN A 84 -14.14 9.43 19.34
CA GLN A 84 -12.93 10.06 18.78
C GLN A 84 -12.12 9.07 17.93
N ASP A 85 -11.88 7.86 18.44
CA ASP A 85 -11.15 6.82 17.73
C ASP A 85 -11.82 6.39 16.42
N ARG A 86 -13.15 6.40 16.37
CA ARG A 86 -13.90 6.12 15.13
C ARG A 86 -13.73 7.25 14.12
N VAL A 87 -13.84 8.50 14.55
CA VAL A 87 -13.67 9.68 13.69
C VAL A 87 -12.26 9.75 13.12
N GLU A 88 -11.24 9.48 13.94
CA GLU A 88 -9.83 9.44 13.53
C GLU A 88 -9.59 8.36 12.46
N ARG A 89 -10.11 7.14 12.68
CA ARG A 89 -10.00 6.04 11.72
C ARG A 89 -10.70 6.35 10.40
N ASP A 90 -11.90 6.91 10.45
CA ASP A 90 -12.65 7.33 9.25
C ASP A 90 -11.88 8.39 8.45
N ARG A 91 -11.27 9.36 9.14
CA ARG A 91 -10.45 10.40 8.50
C ARG A 91 -9.21 9.82 7.82
N GLN A 92 -8.49 8.94 8.50
CA GLN A 92 -7.31 8.27 7.93
C GLN A 92 -7.67 7.39 6.73
N GLN A 93 -8.81 6.70 6.78
CA GLN A 93 -9.28 5.89 5.65
C GLN A 93 -9.63 6.75 4.43
N ARG A 94 -10.34 7.86 4.63
CA ARG A 94 -10.64 8.82 3.55
C ARG A 94 -9.38 9.39 2.91
N GLU A 95 -8.39 9.78 3.71
CA GLU A 95 -7.11 10.28 3.19
C GLU A 95 -6.34 9.23 2.36
N ARG A 96 -6.38 7.96 2.75
CA ARG A 96 -5.75 6.87 1.99
C ARG A 96 -6.42 6.66 0.63
N VAL A 97 -7.75 6.65 0.61
CA VAL A 97 -8.54 6.50 -0.62
C VAL A 97 -8.27 7.66 -1.58
N GLU A 98 -8.23 8.88 -1.07
CA GLU A 98 -7.96 10.07 -1.89
C GLU A 98 -6.55 10.05 -2.49
N ARG A 99 -5.53 9.67 -1.69
CA ARG A 99 -4.16 9.50 -2.20
C ARG A 99 -4.06 8.43 -3.28
N ASP A 100 -4.71 7.27 -3.09
CA ASP A 100 -4.71 6.19 -4.08
C ASP A 100 -5.39 6.64 -5.38
N ARG A 101 -6.50 7.39 -5.29
CA ARG A 101 -7.19 7.95 -6.46
C ARG A 101 -6.30 8.93 -7.23
N GLN A 102 -5.65 9.86 -6.53
CA GLN A 102 -4.74 10.82 -7.15
C GLN A 102 -3.54 10.14 -7.81
N GLN A 103 -3.01 9.08 -7.20
CA GLN A 103 -1.91 8.30 -7.79
C GLN A 103 -2.37 7.57 -9.05
N ARG A 104 -3.55 6.92 -9.03
CA ARG A 104 -4.13 6.28 -10.22
C ARG A 104 -4.38 7.27 -11.35
N GLU A 105 -4.91 8.45 -11.05
CA GLU A 105 -5.13 9.50 -12.06
C GLU A 105 -3.83 10.03 -12.67
N ARG A 106 -2.74 10.11 -11.90
CA ARG A 106 -1.42 10.47 -12.43
C ARG A 106 -0.88 9.39 -13.36
N VAL A 107 -0.92 8.13 -12.93
CA VAL A 107 -0.48 6.99 -13.75
C VAL A 107 -1.30 6.90 -15.03
N GLU A 108 -2.61 7.11 -14.97
CA GLU A 108 -3.48 7.07 -16.14
C GLU A 108 -3.21 8.24 -17.10
N ARG A 109 -2.98 9.46 -16.58
CA ARG A 109 -2.55 10.61 -17.39
C ARG A 109 -1.20 10.38 -18.05
N ASP A 110 -0.25 9.79 -17.34
CA ASP A 110 1.07 9.46 -17.89
C ASP A 110 0.96 8.39 -18.99
N ARG A 111 0.18 7.33 -18.77
CA ARG A 111 -0.12 6.33 -19.81
C ARG A 111 -0.82 6.94 -21.01
N GLN A 112 -1.78 7.84 -20.81
CA GLN A 112 -2.48 8.52 -21.89
C GLN A 112 -1.54 9.45 -22.66
N ARG A 113 -0.61 10.11 -21.97
CA ARG A 113 0.44 10.94 -22.58
C ARG A 113 1.42 10.09 -23.38
N ASP A 114 1.85 8.95 -22.85
CA ASP A 114 2.73 8.01 -23.54
C ASP A 114 2.05 7.39 -24.76
N TYR A 115 0.78 7.01 -24.64
CA TYR A 115 -0.02 6.50 -25.75
C TYR A 115 -0.25 7.56 -26.81
N ARG A 116 -0.54 8.80 -26.42
CA ARG A 116 -0.66 9.94 -27.33
C ARG A 116 0.66 10.25 -28.02
N HIS A 117 1.78 10.21 -27.30
CA HIS A 117 3.12 10.40 -27.85
C HIS A 117 3.51 9.26 -28.80
N GLN A 118 3.13 8.01 -28.50
CA GLN A 118 3.30 6.88 -29.43
C GLN A 118 2.46 7.04 -30.69
N ILE A 119 1.19 7.45 -30.57
CA ILE A 119 0.32 7.73 -31.71
C ILE A 119 0.82 8.90 -32.53
N GLU A 120 1.30 9.97 -31.89
CA GLU A 120 1.84 11.15 -32.54
C GLU A 120 3.14 10.81 -33.27
N ARG A 121 4.06 10.05 -32.65
CA ARG A 121 5.21 9.47 -33.33
C ARG A 121 4.80 8.59 -34.51
N HIS A 122 3.81 7.71 -34.37
CA HIS A 122 3.29 6.88 -35.46
C HIS A 122 2.51 7.67 -36.53
N ARG A 123 1.98 8.85 -36.20
CA ARG A 123 1.31 9.74 -37.16
C ARG A 123 2.34 10.60 -37.89
N ASP A 124 3.40 11.03 -37.24
CA ASP A 124 4.57 11.65 -37.87
C ASP A 124 5.26 10.63 -38.79
N ASP A 125 5.35 9.37 -38.38
CA ASP A 125 5.86 8.24 -39.20
C ASP A 125 5.00 7.98 -40.44
N ARG A 126 3.67 7.99 -40.29
CA ARG A 126 2.74 7.78 -41.41
C ARG A 126 2.55 9.04 -42.28
N GLY A 127 2.80 10.23 -41.71
CA GLY A 127 2.72 11.53 -42.37
C GLY A 127 3.99 11.88 -43.14
N ARG A 128 5.15 11.35 -42.71
CA ARG A 128 6.37 11.27 -43.52
C ARG A 128 6.21 10.15 -44.55
N LYS A 129 5.72 10.51 -45.74
CA LYS A 129 6.29 9.90 -46.95
C LYS A 129 7.80 10.23 -46.95
N GLY A 130 8.61 9.41 -46.31
CA GLY A 130 10.00 9.74 -45.98
C GLY A 130 10.99 8.69 -46.40
N ARG A 131 10.89 8.22 -47.64
CA ARG A 131 11.99 7.53 -48.33
C ARG A 131 13.30 8.26 -48.03
N TYR A 132 14.32 7.54 -47.60
CA TYR A 132 15.62 8.16 -47.30
C TYR A 132 16.12 8.95 -48.50
N ASP A 133 16.72 10.11 -48.24
CA ASP A 133 17.24 10.96 -49.30
C ASP A 133 18.55 10.39 -49.85
N TRP A 134 18.40 9.59 -50.90
CA TRP A 134 19.52 9.02 -51.65
C TRP A 134 20.10 9.97 -52.72
N SER A 135 19.84 11.28 -52.63
CA SER A 135 20.38 12.26 -53.58
C SER A 135 21.87 12.57 -53.40
N HIS A 136 22.45 12.21 -52.25
CA HIS A 136 23.86 12.43 -51.95
C HIS A 136 24.78 11.78 -53.01
N SER A 137 25.81 12.51 -53.45
CA SER A 137 26.70 12.10 -54.56
C SER A 137 27.46 10.80 -54.28
N ALA A 138 27.77 10.52 -53.00
CA ALA A 138 28.37 9.25 -52.57
C ALA A 138 27.52 8.01 -52.92
N TYR A 139 26.20 8.15 -53.09
CA TYR A 139 25.30 7.05 -53.47
C TYR A 139 24.96 7.04 -54.97
N ARG A 140 25.33 8.11 -55.69
CA ARG A 140 24.99 8.33 -57.11
C ARG A 140 26.27 8.50 -57.93
N HIS A 141 27.00 7.40 -58.12
CA HIS A 141 28.17 7.38 -58.99
C HIS A 141 28.22 6.10 -59.84
N ASP A 142 29.00 6.13 -60.92
CA ASP A 142 29.01 5.12 -62.01
C ASP A 142 29.36 3.68 -61.59
N ARG A 143 29.82 3.47 -60.36
CA ARG A 143 30.11 2.12 -59.84
C ARG A 143 28.87 1.43 -59.26
N TRP A 144 27.78 2.17 -59.02
CA TRP A 144 26.49 1.62 -58.62
C TRP A 144 25.63 1.39 -59.85
N ARG A 145 25.43 0.12 -60.21
CA ARG A 145 24.63 -0.26 -61.37
C ARG A 145 23.23 -0.67 -60.94
N PRO A 146 22.15 -0.10 -61.51
CA PRO A 146 20.79 -0.47 -61.13
C PRO A 146 20.46 -1.90 -61.59
N ILE A 147 19.83 -2.66 -60.72
CA ILE A 147 19.35 -4.01 -60.99
C ILE A 147 17.90 -3.90 -61.47
N ALA A 148 17.68 -4.17 -62.76
CA ALA A 148 16.36 -4.01 -63.38
C ALA A 148 15.30 -4.98 -62.83
N HIS A 149 15.71 -6.17 -62.43
CA HIS A 149 14.83 -7.21 -61.88
C HIS A 149 15.54 -7.97 -60.78
N SER A 150 15.09 -7.80 -59.53
CA SER A 150 15.56 -8.56 -58.39
C SER A 150 14.40 -9.36 -57.79
N SER A 151 14.51 -10.68 -57.81
CA SER A 151 13.53 -11.57 -57.17
C SER A 151 13.98 -11.90 -55.75
N PHE A 152 13.72 -10.98 -54.81
CA PHE A 152 13.68 -11.32 -53.39
C PHE A 152 12.21 -11.55 -53.01
N ARG A 153 11.89 -12.72 -52.46
CA ARG A 153 10.51 -13.08 -52.09
C ARG A 153 10.01 -12.32 -50.86
N SER A 154 10.91 -12.11 -49.90
CA SER A 154 10.69 -11.39 -48.64
C SER A 154 12.03 -11.24 -47.93
N ILE A 155 12.25 -10.10 -47.29
CA ILE A 155 13.34 -9.91 -46.31
C ILE A 155 12.74 -10.05 -44.89
N PRO A 156 13.51 -10.49 -43.88
CA PRO A 156 13.02 -10.67 -42.51
C PRO A 156 13.00 -9.35 -41.72
N PHE A 157 13.08 -8.20 -42.41
CA PHE A 157 13.17 -6.88 -41.81
C PHE A 157 12.10 -5.96 -42.37
N ASN A 158 11.65 -5.03 -41.54
CA ASN A 158 10.77 -3.95 -42.00
C ASN A 158 11.60 -2.71 -42.33
N TRP A 159 11.29 -2.06 -43.45
CA TRP A 159 11.85 -0.75 -43.72
C TRP A 159 11.46 0.23 -42.61
N HIS A 160 12.40 1.10 -42.26
CA HIS A 160 12.31 2.06 -41.17
C HIS A 160 12.17 1.47 -39.76
N GLU A 161 12.39 0.15 -39.61
CA GLU A 161 12.52 -0.48 -38.30
C GLU A 161 13.75 0.08 -37.56
N ARG A 162 13.63 0.25 -36.24
CA ARG A 162 14.68 0.86 -35.42
C ARG A 162 15.71 -0.15 -34.96
N ALA A 163 17.00 0.21 -35.00
CA ALA A 163 18.09 -0.68 -34.56
C ALA A 163 17.88 -1.13 -33.10
N GLY A 164 17.47 -0.23 -32.20
CA GLY A 164 17.25 -0.60 -30.79
C GLY A 164 16.11 -1.60 -30.48
N HIS A 165 15.30 -2.00 -31.47
CA HIS A 165 14.10 -2.84 -31.28
C HIS A 165 14.22 -4.26 -31.87
N TYR A 166 15.46 -4.74 -32.08
CA TYR A 166 15.71 -6.02 -32.72
C TYR A 166 14.88 -7.18 -32.15
N ALA A 167 14.35 -8.00 -33.06
CA ALA A 167 13.89 -9.34 -32.73
C ALA A 167 15.04 -10.10 -32.02
N PRO A 168 14.77 -10.80 -30.90
CA PRO A 168 15.79 -11.38 -30.00
C PRO A 168 16.67 -12.50 -30.62
N HIS A 169 16.62 -12.69 -31.93
CA HIS A 169 17.21 -13.81 -32.66
C HIS A 169 18.18 -13.39 -33.78
N HIS A 170 18.61 -12.13 -33.82
CA HIS A 170 19.59 -11.61 -34.78
C HIS A 170 20.76 -10.94 -34.07
N HIS A 171 21.98 -11.24 -34.50
CA HIS A 171 23.19 -10.62 -33.98
C HIS A 171 23.58 -9.43 -34.86
N PHE A 172 23.57 -8.23 -34.27
CA PHE A 172 24.00 -6.99 -34.93
C PHE A 172 25.27 -6.46 -34.29
N GLU A 173 26.30 -6.24 -35.11
CA GLU A 173 27.58 -5.70 -34.69
C GLU A 173 27.82 -4.38 -35.41
N GLN A 174 28.01 -3.29 -34.66
CA GLN A 174 28.23 -1.99 -35.26
C GLN A 174 29.60 -1.95 -35.97
N ILE A 175 29.60 -1.52 -37.23
CA ILE A 175 30.81 -1.38 -38.04
C ILE A 175 31.38 0.03 -37.83
N HIS A 176 32.55 0.13 -37.21
CA HIS A 176 33.26 1.39 -36.94
C HIS A 176 34.37 1.70 -37.96
N ASP A 177 34.30 1.12 -39.15
CA ASP A 177 35.31 1.27 -40.19
C ASP A 177 35.19 2.63 -40.91
N ARG A 178 36.31 3.36 -40.99
CA ARG A 178 36.37 4.69 -41.63
C ARG A 178 36.08 4.62 -43.13
N HIS A 179 36.58 3.61 -43.83
CA HIS A 179 36.36 3.47 -45.27
C HIS A 179 34.89 3.20 -45.60
N TRP A 180 34.17 2.52 -44.71
CA TRP A 180 32.72 2.41 -44.81
C TRP A 180 32.01 3.75 -44.57
N HIS A 181 32.41 4.52 -43.56
CA HIS A 181 31.83 5.84 -43.29
C HIS A 181 32.06 6.83 -44.44
N ASP A 182 33.24 6.83 -45.05
CA ASP A 182 33.57 7.70 -46.19
C ASP A 182 32.70 7.38 -47.43
N ARG A 183 32.35 6.10 -47.61
CA ARG A 183 31.49 5.64 -48.71
C ARG A 183 30.00 5.83 -48.42
N PHE A 184 29.60 5.80 -47.16
CA PHE A 184 28.22 5.95 -46.72
C PHE A 184 28.07 7.04 -45.65
N PRO A 185 28.32 8.31 -46.01
CA PRO A 185 28.24 9.42 -45.06
C PRO A 185 26.80 9.55 -44.54
N GLY A 186 26.63 9.78 -43.23
CA GLY A 186 25.30 9.92 -42.61
C GLY A 186 24.55 8.60 -42.39
N LEU A 187 25.17 7.45 -42.67
CA LEU A 187 24.61 6.14 -42.37
C LEU A 187 25.44 5.45 -41.28
N ARG A 188 24.73 4.80 -40.36
CA ARG A 188 25.31 3.86 -39.39
C ARG A 188 25.16 2.45 -39.90
N LEU A 189 26.25 1.69 -39.84
CA LEU A 189 26.33 0.38 -40.44
C LEU A 189 26.40 -0.68 -39.35
N PHE A 190 25.61 -1.73 -39.50
CA PHE A 190 25.60 -2.88 -38.61
C PHE A 190 25.75 -4.14 -39.43
N ARG A 191 26.73 -4.97 -39.09
CA ARG A 191 26.79 -6.32 -39.63
C ARG A 191 25.72 -7.16 -38.98
N TRP A 192 24.87 -7.73 -39.81
CA TRP A 192 23.85 -8.69 -39.44
C TRP A 192 24.34 -10.10 -39.76
N ARG A 193 24.29 -10.99 -38.76
CA ARG A 193 24.46 -12.42 -38.97
C ARG A 193 23.22 -13.15 -38.47
N ASP A 194 22.64 -13.98 -39.32
CA ASP A 194 21.47 -14.77 -38.94
C ASP A 194 21.85 -15.90 -37.98
N SER A 195 21.39 -15.78 -36.73
CA SER A 195 21.54 -16.81 -35.70
C SER A 195 20.33 -17.76 -35.62
N SER A 196 19.23 -17.45 -36.32
CA SER A 196 17.97 -18.19 -36.25
C SER A 196 17.75 -19.20 -37.38
N GLY A 197 18.53 -19.10 -38.46
CA GLY A 197 18.37 -19.91 -39.67
C GLY A 197 17.19 -19.45 -40.53
N SER A 198 16.61 -18.28 -40.26
CA SER A 198 15.51 -17.69 -41.03
C SER A 198 15.96 -17.07 -42.35
N GLY A 199 17.13 -16.41 -42.35
CA GLY A 199 17.77 -15.74 -43.48
C GLY A 199 16.81 -15.02 -44.44
N PHE A 200 17.23 -14.89 -45.69
CA PHE A 200 16.30 -14.67 -46.81
C PHE A 200 16.85 -15.23 -48.11
N TRP A 201 16.00 -15.34 -49.11
CA TRP A 201 16.37 -15.84 -50.42
C TRP A 201 16.47 -14.70 -51.44
N TYR A 202 17.62 -14.62 -52.10
CA TYR A 202 17.87 -13.71 -53.22
C TYR A 202 18.31 -14.52 -54.45
N ASN A 203 17.52 -14.47 -55.52
CA ASN A 203 17.80 -15.20 -56.78
C ASN A 203 18.16 -16.69 -56.56
N GLY A 204 17.47 -17.36 -55.62
CA GLY A 204 17.70 -18.77 -55.31
C GLY A 204 18.91 -19.05 -54.40
N HIS A 205 19.57 -18.02 -53.88
CA HIS A 205 20.64 -18.15 -52.87
C HIS A 205 20.14 -17.71 -51.49
N HIS A 206 20.46 -18.50 -50.47
CA HIS A 206 20.13 -18.18 -49.09
C HIS A 206 21.18 -17.22 -48.50
N ILE A 207 20.73 -16.05 -48.08
CA ILE A 207 21.54 -14.98 -47.50
C ILE A 207 21.35 -15.01 -45.98
N VAL A 208 22.47 -15.12 -45.26
CA VAL A 208 22.53 -15.22 -43.79
C VAL A 208 23.51 -14.23 -43.16
N ASP A 209 24.18 -13.42 -43.98
CA ASP A 209 25.13 -12.39 -43.56
C ASP A 209 24.91 -11.15 -44.44
N GLY A 210 24.93 -9.98 -43.82
CA GLY A 210 24.52 -8.72 -44.44
C GLY A 210 25.03 -7.51 -43.68
N ILE A 211 24.95 -6.35 -44.30
CA ILE A 211 25.19 -5.05 -43.68
C ILE A 211 23.88 -4.27 -43.72
N MET A 212 23.40 -3.87 -42.56
CA MET A 212 22.24 -3.02 -42.42
C MET A 212 22.67 -1.56 -42.33
N PHE A 213 21.95 -0.69 -43.04
CA PHE A 213 22.22 0.74 -43.09
C PHE A 213 21.09 1.50 -42.40
N TYR A 214 21.44 2.20 -41.34
CA TYR A 214 20.51 3.00 -40.54
C TYR A 214 20.81 4.49 -40.73
N ASN A 215 19.76 5.29 -40.87
CA ASN A 215 19.92 6.75 -40.92
C ASN A 215 20.20 7.35 -39.52
N ASP A 216 20.37 8.67 -39.48
CA ASP A 216 20.56 9.43 -38.24
C ASP A 216 19.37 9.32 -37.25
N SER A 217 18.18 8.97 -37.75
CA SER A 217 16.98 8.74 -36.93
C SER A 217 16.87 7.30 -36.40
N ASP A 218 17.89 6.47 -36.63
CA ASP A 218 17.94 5.05 -36.25
C ASP A 218 16.99 4.15 -37.04
N GLU A 219 16.63 4.52 -38.27
CA GLU A 219 15.69 3.77 -39.12
C GLU A 219 16.44 3.00 -40.20
N LEU A 220 16.06 1.73 -40.42
CA LEU A 220 16.61 0.90 -41.50
C LEU A 220 16.21 1.45 -42.88
N VAL A 221 17.19 1.86 -43.68
CA VAL A 221 16.95 2.46 -45.00
C VAL A 221 17.56 1.65 -46.14
N SER A 222 18.53 0.78 -45.86
CA SER A 222 19.14 -0.09 -46.86
C SER A 222 19.70 -1.37 -46.27
N ILE A 223 19.81 -2.40 -47.12
CA ILE A 223 20.39 -3.71 -46.81
C ILE A 223 21.43 -4.05 -47.87
N GLY A 224 22.66 -4.31 -47.44
CA GLY A 224 23.77 -4.76 -48.27
C GLY A 224 24.11 -6.23 -48.03
N PHE A 225 24.44 -6.98 -49.06
CA PHE A 225 24.93 -8.36 -48.93
C PHE A 225 25.71 -8.79 -50.17
N PHE A 226 26.46 -9.88 -50.07
CA PHE A 226 27.19 -10.44 -51.19
C PHE A 226 26.38 -11.49 -51.94
N HIS A 227 26.41 -11.40 -53.26
CA HIS A 227 25.90 -12.42 -54.17
C HIS A 227 26.84 -12.57 -55.36
N ASN A 228 27.34 -13.79 -55.61
CA ASN A 228 28.29 -14.08 -56.70
C ASN A 228 29.51 -13.13 -56.74
N LYS A 229 30.09 -12.84 -55.57
CA LYS A 229 31.23 -11.91 -55.38
C LYS A 229 30.94 -10.44 -55.70
N ILE A 230 29.68 -10.08 -55.91
CA ILE A 230 29.23 -8.72 -56.17
C ILE A 230 28.48 -8.24 -54.93
N PHE A 231 28.70 -6.98 -54.53
CA PHE A 231 27.96 -6.37 -53.43
C PHE A 231 26.62 -5.88 -53.95
N ILE A 232 25.53 -6.38 -53.38
CA ILE A 232 24.16 -6.00 -53.69
C ILE A 232 23.64 -5.08 -52.58
N MET A 233 22.99 -3.99 -52.95
CA MET A 233 22.36 -3.04 -52.04
C MET A 233 20.88 -2.88 -52.38
N LEU A 234 20.02 -3.23 -51.43
CA LEU A 234 18.57 -3.01 -51.49
C LEU A 234 18.21 -1.75 -50.72
N ARG A 235 17.35 -0.92 -51.27
CA ARG A 235 16.92 0.33 -50.62
C ARG A 235 15.45 0.29 -50.25
N ASP A 236 15.08 1.04 -49.21
CA ASP A 236 13.71 1.34 -48.79
C ASP A 236 12.81 1.85 -49.92
N ASP A 237 13.47 2.41 -50.91
CA ASP A 237 12.93 3.06 -52.08
C ASP A 237 12.58 2.10 -53.23
N GLY A 238 12.87 0.81 -53.04
CA GLY A 238 12.60 -0.28 -53.99
C GLY A 238 13.61 -0.36 -55.14
N GLN A 239 14.57 0.56 -55.24
CA GLN A 239 15.67 0.48 -56.21
C GLN A 239 16.82 -0.33 -55.62
N ASN A 240 17.32 -1.26 -56.42
CA ASN A 240 18.39 -2.16 -56.01
C ASN A 240 19.60 -1.94 -56.90
N TYR A 241 20.78 -2.03 -56.32
CA TYR A 241 22.03 -1.74 -57.01
C TYR A 241 23.06 -2.81 -56.76
N GLU A 242 23.95 -2.99 -57.73
CA GLU A 242 25.14 -3.80 -57.60
C GLU A 242 26.39 -2.93 -57.66
N ASN A 243 27.44 -3.35 -56.95
CA ASN A 243 28.73 -2.69 -56.92
C ASN A 243 29.87 -3.72 -57.02
N HIS A 244 30.81 -3.44 -57.91
CA HIS A 244 31.95 -4.31 -58.24
C HIS A 244 33.28 -3.81 -57.66
N ASP A 245 33.26 -2.81 -56.77
CA ASP A 245 34.46 -2.30 -56.12
C ASP A 245 35.10 -3.39 -55.23
N GLU A 246 36.39 -3.65 -55.47
CA GLU A 246 37.16 -4.68 -54.75
C GLU A 246 37.21 -4.44 -53.24
N PHE A 247 37.04 -3.19 -52.79
CA PHE A 247 36.97 -2.84 -51.38
C PHE A 247 35.96 -3.71 -50.63
N PHE A 248 34.75 -3.85 -51.17
CA PHE A 248 33.69 -4.59 -50.47
C PHE A 248 34.08 -6.05 -50.30
N LEU A 249 34.65 -6.66 -51.34
CA LEU A 249 35.00 -8.07 -51.33
C LEU A 249 36.19 -8.32 -50.39
N SER A 250 37.22 -7.46 -50.45
CA SER A 250 38.37 -7.54 -49.56
C SER A 250 37.95 -7.36 -48.10
N TRP A 251 37.17 -6.33 -47.78
CA TRP A 251 36.71 -6.08 -46.42
C TRP A 251 35.90 -7.25 -45.87
N TRP A 252 34.98 -7.80 -46.66
CA TRP A 252 34.10 -8.90 -46.27
C TRP A 252 34.83 -10.21 -46.00
N ILE A 253 35.96 -10.45 -46.67
CA ILE A 253 36.78 -11.65 -46.44
C ILE A 253 37.60 -11.51 -45.16
N HIS A 254 38.01 -10.30 -44.82
CA HIS A 254 38.92 -10.04 -43.70
C HIS A 254 38.24 -9.75 -42.36
N HIS A 255 36.92 -9.54 -42.36
CA HIS A 255 36.13 -9.22 -41.16
C HIS A 255 34.97 -10.19 -41.04
#